data_AF-A0A9E1XWU7-F1
#
_entry.id   AF-A0A9E1XWU7-F1
#
_cell.length_a   1.000
_cell.length_b   1.000
_cell.length_c   1.000
_cell.angle_alpha   90.00
_cell.angle_beta   90.00
_cell.angle_gamma   90.00
#
_symmetry.space_group_name_H-M   'P 1'
#
loop_
_entity.id
_entity.type
_entity.pdbx_description
1 polymer ?
#
loop_
_entity_poly.entity_id
_entity_poly.type
_entity_poly.pdbx_seq_one_letter_code
_entity_poly.pdbx_strand_id
1 'polypeptide(L)'
;MKDIVLRSVGIHDGKFHADEVTACAFLIMCGCIDRDKIVRTRSYSELSRCEYRCDVGGEYDPASKNFDHHQASYRGAMSSAGMILLYLKDEGLLTPEEYDLFNDAFVRGVDAHDNGIITQEDGTMTLSHVVSGYNTIDGGASSETKDAKFYEALDFVYGVIERLREGYEYAKSCHSVVAEQMALSERFLIFDAAVPWQEPFFELGGKEHPALFVVMPCDGKWKLRGIPPSYNDMEVRVPFPESWAGLLGDELREVSGIPGAVFCHKGKFIAIFKTKEAALAALDYVLNKECL
;
A
#
# COMPACT_ATOMS: atom_id res chain seq x y z
N MET A 1 -40.50 -4.55 -13.88
CA MET A 1 -39.13 -4.25 -13.41
C MET A 1 -39.04 -4.77 -11.99
N LYS A 2 -38.03 -5.59 -11.66
CA LYS A 2 -37.82 -5.95 -10.26
C LYS A 2 -37.31 -4.69 -9.55
N ASP A 3 -37.84 -4.38 -8.38
CA ASP A 3 -37.38 -3.24 -7.60
C ASP A 3 -35.93 -3.50 -7.17
N ILE A 4 -35.00 -2.79 -7.82
CA ILE A 4 -33.58 -2.79 -7.46
C ILE A 4 -33.42 -2.06 -6.12
N VAL A 5 -32.75 -2.70 -5.18
CA VAL A 5 -32.32 -2.10 -3.93
C VAL A 5 -31.07 -1.29 -4.22
N LEU A 6 -31.19 0.03 -4.14
CA LEU A 6 -30.05 0.92 -4.38
C LEU A 6 -29.00 0.79 -3.28
N ARG A 7 -27.74 0.97 -3.68
CA ARG A 7 -26.55 0.90 -2.82
C ARG A 7 -26.37 -0.46 -2.19
N SER A 8 -26.74 -1.53 -2.89
CA SER A 8 -26.61 -2.90 -2.43
C SER A 8 -25.73 -3.73 -3.35
N VAL A 9 -25.12 -4.78 -2.80
CA VAL A 9 -24.32 -5.75 -3.56
C VAL A 9 -24.74 -7.17 -3.20
N GLY A 10 -24.88 -8.02 -4.22
CA GLY A 10 -25.04 -9.45 -4.05
C GLY A 10 -23.70 -10.16 -4.20
N ILE A 11 -23.36 -11.04 -3.27
CA ILE A 11 -22.21 -11.94 -3.32
C ILE A 11 -22.63 -13.34 -2.89
N HIS A 12 -21.77 -14.36 -3.06
CA HIS A 12 -22.14 -15.71 -2.66
C HIS A 12 -22.09 -15.90 -1.11
N ASP A 13 -22.85 -16.88 -0.62
CA ASP A 13 -22.94 -17.29 0.79
C ASP A 13 -22.00 -18.46 1.16
N GLY A 14 -21.01 -18.74 0.32
CA GLY A 14 -20.03 -19.80 0.51
C GLY A 14 -18.86 -19.41 1.43
N LYS A 15 -17.79 -20.22 1.35
CA LYS A 15 -16.47 -19.78 1.81
C LYS A 15 -16.08 -18.56 0.98
N PHE A 16 -15.81 -17.45 1.64
CA PHE A 16 -15.47 -16.21 0.96
C PHE A 16 -14.00 -16.15 0.57
N HIS A 17 -13.72 -15.47 -0.52
CA HIS A 17 -12.39 -15.26 -1.06
C HIS A 17 -11.98 -13.80 -0.85
N ALA A 18 -10.79 -13.44 -1.30
CA ALA A 18 -10.34 -12.05 -1.21
C ALA A 18 -10.93 -11.17 -2.29
N ASP A 19 -11.39 -11.73 -3.42
CA ASP A 19 -11.87 -10.92 -4.53
C ASP A 19 -13.19 -10.23 -4.19
N GLU A 20 -14.21 -10.96 -3.71
CA GLU A 20 -15.52 -10.39 -3.39
C GLU A 20 -15.48 -9.55 -2.10
N VAL A 21 -14.61 -9.90 -1.14
CA VAL A 21 -14.35 -9.07 0.05
C VAL A 21 -13.72 -7.74 -0.35
N THR A 22 -12.70 -7.76 -1.22
CA THR A 22 -12.02 -6.56 -1.71
C THR A 22 -12.94 -5.70 -2.57
N ALA A 23 -13.73 -6.32 -3.46
CA ALA A 23 -14.76 -5.65 -4.25
C ALA A 23 -15.76 -4.89 -3.37
N CYS A 24 -16.28 -5.54 -2.31
CA CYS A 24 -17.16 -4.89 -1.35
C CYS A 24 -16.49 -3.70 -0.66
N ALA A 25 -15.23 -3.86 -0.22
CA ALA A 25 -14.48 -2.80 0.45
C ALA A 25 -14.31 -1.55 -0.43
N PHE A 26 -13.95 -1.72 -1.71
CA PHE A 26 -13.84 -0.60 -2.66
C PHE A 26 -15.18 0.08 -2.94
N LEU A 27 -16.26 -0.70 -3.09
CA LEU A 27 -17.60 -0.15 -3.28
C LEU A 27 -18.07 0.67 -2.07
N ILE A 28 -17.76 0.23 -0.84
CA ILE A 28 -18.04 1.00 0.38
C ILE A 28 -17.20 2.29 0.40
N MET A 29 -15.90 2.17 0.16
CA MET A 29 -14.96 3.31 0.19
C MET A 29 -15.35 4.41 -0.81
N CYS A 30 -15.83 4.04 -2.01
CA CYS A 30 -16.30 5.00 -3.02
C CYS A 30 -17.76 5.43 -2.81
N GLY A 31 -18.40 5.00 -1.72
CA GLY A 31 -19.78 5.31 -1.41
C GLY A 31 -20.78 4.76 -2.43
N CYS A 32 -20.46 3.67 -3.15
CA CYS A 32 -21.37 3.02 -4.10
C CYS A 32 -22.42 2.15 -3.41
N ILE A 33 -22.05 1.52 -2.30
CA ILE A 33 -22.94 0.66 -1.50
C ILE A 33 -22.94 1.06 -0.03
N ASP A 34 -23.97 0.60 0.69
CA ASP A 34 -24.02 0.68 2.15
C ASP A 34 -23.59 -0.67 2.75
N ARG A 35 -22.77 -0.65 3.81
CA ARG A 35 -22.20 -1.86 4.44
C ARG A 35 -23.28 -2.84 4.92
N ASP A 36 -24.45 -2.35 5.34
CA ASP A 36 -25.60 -3.14 5.79
C ASP A 36 -26.46 -3.69 4.64
N LYS A 37 -26.15 -3.33 3.38
CA LYS A 37 -26.84 -3.80 2.17
C LYS A 37 -26.01 -4.80 1.35
N ILE A 38 -25.08 -5.50 2.01
CA ILE A 38 -24.42 -6.66 1.44
C ILE A 38 -25.33 -7.87 1.61
N VAL A 39 -25.73 -8.47 0.49
CA VAL A 39 -26.61 -9.64 0.46
C VAL A 39 -25.78 -10.87 0.07
N ARG A 40 -25.53 -11.76 1.04
CA ARG A 40 -24.81 -13.02 0.81
C ARG A 40 -25.81 -14.13 0.47
N THR A 41 -25.89 -14.53 -0.80
CA THR A 41 -26.86 -15.51 -1.30
C THR A 41 -26.45 -16.06 -2.66
N ARG A 42 -26.90 -17.26 -3.01
CA ARG A 42 -26.87 -17.79 -4.39
C ARG A 42 -28.23 -17.73 -5.08
N SER A 43 -29.25 -17.18 -4.40
CA SER A 43 -30.59 -17.06 -4.96
C SER A 43 -30.63 -16.02 -6.07
N TYR A 44 -30.87 -16.48 -7.30
CA TYR A 44 -30.99 -15.58 -8.45
C TYR A 44 -32.08 -14.51 -8.25
N SER A 45 -33.17 -14.83 -7.55
CA SER A 45 -34.24 -13.86 -7.30
C SER A 45 -33.80 -12.71 -6.39
N GLU A 46 -32.95 -12.98 -5.40
CA GLU A 46 -32.38 -11.98 -4.49
C GLU A 46 -31.24 -11.20 -5.17
N LEU A 47 -30.32 -11.90 -5.84
CA LEU A 47 -29.21 -11.28 -6.59
C LEU A 47 -29.72 -10.31 -7.66
N SER A 48 -30.81 -10.66 -8.36
CA SER A 48 -31.42 -9.80 -9.38
C SER A 48 -32.08 -8.52 -8.84
N ARG A 49 -32.16 -8.37 -7.51
CA ARG A 49 -32.62 -7.15 -6.83
C ARG A 49 -31.44 -6.29 -6.36
N CYS A 50 -30.22 -6.79 -6.38
CA CYS A 50 -29.07 -6.02 -5.96
C CYS A 50 -28.61 -5.07 -7.06
N GLU A 51 -28.15 -3.87 -6.70
CA GLU A 51 -27.60 -2.94 -7.67
C GLU A 51 -26.30 -3.48 -8.29
N TYR A 52 -25.39 -3.98 -7.45
CA TYR A 52 -24.13 -4.61 -7.84
C TYR A 52 -24.18 -6.12 -7.60
N ARG A 53 -23.42 -6.89 -8.38
CA ARG A 53 -23.15 -8.32 -8.14
C ARG A 53 -21.66 -8.59 -8.32
N CYS A 54 -21.03 -9.21 -7.34
CA CYS A 54 -19.60 -9.52 -7.35
C CYS A 54 -19.40 -11.00 -7.01
N ASP A 55 -18.60 -11.69 -7.81
CA ASP A 55 -18.35 -13.14 -7.69
C ASP A 55 -19.60 -14.03 -7.81
N VAL A 56 -20.67 -13.43 -8.34
CA VAL A 56 -21.96 -14.05 -8.63
C VAL A 56 -22.61 -13.31 -9.79
N GLY A 57 -23.60 -13.94 -10.41
CA GLY A 57 -24.38 -13.35 -11.49
C GLY A 57 -24.02 -13.89 -12.87
N GLY A 58 -22.93 -14.66 -13.00
CA GLY A 58 -22.59 -15.47 -14.16
C GLY A 58 -22.12 -14.69 -15.38
N GLU A 59 -21.77 -13.41 -15.23
CA GLU A 59 -21.39 -12.53 -16.32
C GLU A 59 -20.53 -11.36 -15.82
N TYR A 60 -19.53 -10.97 -16.62
CA TYR A 60 -18.83 -9.69 -16.48
C TYR A 60 -19.44 -8.68 -17.45
N ASP A 61 -20.21 -7.74 -16.90
CA ASP A 61 -20.80 -6.62 -17.62
C ASP A 61 -20.85 -5.38 -16.70
N PRO A 62 -19.90 -4.45 -16.85
CA PRO A 62 -19.88 -3.20 -16.08
C PRO A 62 -21.13 -2.33 -16.26
N ALA A 63 -21.79 -2.38 -17.43
CA ALA A 63 -22.96 -1.55 -17.71
C ALA A 63 -24.18 -1.99 -16.88
N SER A 64 -24.33 -3.29 -16.67
CA SER A 64 -25.34 -3.83 -15.75
C SER A 64 -24.83 -3.96 -14.30
N LYS A 65 -23.57 -3.60 -14.01
CA LYS A 65 -22.91 -3.74 -12.70
C LYS A 65 -22.80 -5.20 -12.24
N ASN A 66 -22.50 -6.10 -13.18
CA ASN A 66 -22.23 -7.51 -12.92
C ASN A 66 -20.73 -7.80 -13.06
N PHE A 67 -20.11 -8.31 -12.00
CA PHE A 67 -18.67 -8.47 -11.90
C PHE A 67 -18.34 -9.90 -11.46
N ASP A 68 -18.57 -10.86 -12.35
CA ASP A 68 -18.26 -12.27 -12.17
C ASP A 68 -17.27 -12.72 -13.26
N HIS A 69 -16.31 -13.59 -12.90
CA HIS A 69 -15.24 -14.07 -13.78
C HIS A 69 -15.32 -15.58 -14.09
N HIS A 70 -16.24 -16.31 -13.47
CA HIS A 70 -16.35 -17.77 -13.55
C HIS A 70 -16.79 -18.34 -14.92
N GLN A 71 -17.29 -17.49 -15.79
CA GLN A 71 -17.82 -17.85 -17.10
C GLN A 71 -16.73 -18.41 -18.01
N ALA A 72 -17.02 -19.53 -18.66
CA ALA A 72 -16.12 -20.16 -19.63
C ALA A 72 -15.84 -19.29 -20.87
N SER A 73 -16.54 -18.16 -21.06
CA SER A 73 -16.25 -17.19 -22.13
C SER A 73 -15.21 -16.14 -21.71
N TYR A 74 -15.02 -15.89 -20.41
CA TYR A 74 -14.09 -14.90 -19.92
C TYR A 74 -12.67 -15.47 -19.86
N ARG A 75 -11.73 -14.66 -20.31
CA ARG A 75 -10.31 -14.98 -20.46
C ARG A 75 -9.42 -13.84 -19.93
N GLY A 76 -10.02 -12.88 -19.24
CA GLY A 76 -9.30 -11.76 -18.63
C GLY A 76 -8.55 -12.22 -17.38
N ALA A 77 -7.65 -11.37 -16.90
CA ALA A 77 -6.81 -11.64 -15.73
C ALA A 77 -7.41 -11.15 -14.41
N MET A 78 -8.50 -10.39 -14.44
CA MET A 78 -9.13 -9.82 -13.24
C MET A 78 -10.16 -10.79 -12.65
N SER A 79 -10.20 -10.90 -11.33
CA SER A 79 -11.36 -11.39 -10.59
C SER A 79 -12.28 -10.21 -10.22
N SER A 80 -13.28 -10.44 -9.37
CA SER A 80 -14.26 -9.40 -9.01
C SER A 80 -13.61 -8.14 -8.42
N ALA A 81 -12.48 -8.29 -7.71
CA ALA A 81 -11.73 -7.18 -7.15
C ALA A 81 -11.15 -6.26 -8.23
N GLY A 82 -10.38 -6.81 -9.19
CA GLY A 82 -9.81 -6.03 -10.29
C GLY A 82 -10.88 -5.41 -11.19
N MET A 83 -11.96 -6.15 -11.44
CA MET A 83 -13.10 -5.65 -12.22
C MET A 83 -13.77 -4.43 -11.58
N ILE A 84 -14.04 -4.49 -10.26
CA ILE A 84 -14.60 -3.36 -9.52
C ILE A 84 -13.63 -2.19 -9.47
N LEU A 85 -12.34 -2.44 -9.22
CA LEU A 85 -11.33 -1.38 -9.18
C LEU A 85 -11.26 -0.63 -10.53
N LEU A 86 -11.28 -1.36 -11.64
CA LEU A 86 -11.31 -0.79 -12.98
C LEU A 86 -12.59 0.00 -13.23
N TYR A 87 -13.75 -0.56 -12.88
CA TYR A 87 -15.04 0.14 -13.01
C TYR A 87 -15.06 1.46 -12.25
N LEU A 88 -14.57 1.49 -11.00
CA LEU A 88 -14.54 2.71 -10.19
C LEU A 88 -13.65 3.80 -10.81
N LYS A 89 -12.54 3.41 -11.44
CA LYS A 89 -11.71 4.34 -12.23
C LYS A 89 -12.46 4.87 -13.45
N ASP A 90 -13.09 3.99 -14.22
CA ASP A 90 -13.77 4.35 -15.47
C ASP A 90 -14.99 5.26 -15.22
N GLU A 91 -15.67 5.10 -14.08
CA GLU A 91 -16.75 5.98 -13.63
C GLU A 91 -16.26 7.30 -13.00
N GLY A 92 -14.94 7.51 -12.88
CA GLY A 92 -14.35 8.70 -12.29
C GLY A 92 -14.48 8.80 -10.77
N LEU A 93 -14.75 7.68 -10.09
CA LEU A 93 -14.81 7.59 -8.63
C LEU A 93 -13.41 7.37 -8.01
N LEU A 94 -12.46 6.91 -8.83
CA LEU A 94 -11.03 6.86 -8.52
C LEU A 94 -10.24 7.63 -9.56
N THR A 95 -9.20 8.33 -9.12
CA THR A 95 -8.17 8.86 -10.02
C THR A 95 -7.34 7.73 -10.63
N PRO A 96 -6.69 7.94 -11.81
CA PRO A 96 -5.75 6.96 -12.36
C PRO A 96 -4.65 6.57 -11.38
N GLU A 97 -4.17 7.51 -10.57
CA GLU A 97 -3.11 7.25 -9.62
C GLU A 97 -3.60 6.46 -8.39
N GLU A 98 -4.84 6.66 -7.92
CA GLU A 98 -5.43 5.80 -6.90
C GLU A 98 -5.69 4.39 -7.41
N TYR A 99 -6.12 4.26 -8.67
CA TYR A 99 -6.22 2.95 -9.31
C TYR A 99 -4.86 2.24 -9.30
N ASP A 100 -3.80 2.91 -9.77
CA ASP A 100 -2.45 2.34 -9.81
C ASP A 100 -1.95 2.01 -8.39
N LEU A 101 -2.20 2.89 -7.40
CA LEU A 101 -1.88 2.66 -5.99
C LEU A 101 -2.45 1.32 -5.50
N PHE A 102 -3.75 1.10 -5.65
CA PHE A 102 -4.41 -0.11 -5.16
C PHE A 102 -4.08 -1.35 -5.99
N ASN A 103 -4.05 -1.17 -7.33
CA ASN A 103 -3.75 -2.23 -8.28
C ASN A 103 -2.35 -2.81 -8.02
N ASP A 104 -1.36 -1.93 -7.87
CA ASP A 104 0.02 -2.30 -7.70
C ASP A 104 0.33 -2.78 -6.29
N ALA A 105 -0.34 -2.23 -5.27
CA ALA A 105 -0.14 -2.64 -3.89
C ALA A 105 -0.60 -4.07 -3.61
N PHE A 106 -1.80 -4.47 -4.08
CA PHE A 106 -2.30 -5.80 -3.77
C PHE A 106 -3.36 -6.40 -4.72
N VAL A 107 -4.12 -5.60 -5.48
CA VAL A 107 -5.27 -6.15 -6.24
C VAL A 107 -4.82 -7.10 -7.35
N ARG A 108 -3.73 -6.81 -8.07
CA ARG A 108 -3.15 -7.79 -9.01
C ARG A 108 -2.79 -9.13 -8.36
N GLY A 109 -2.39 -9.10 -7.09
CA GLY A 109 -2.11 -10.30 -6.31
C GLY A 109 -3.38 -11.07 -5.94
N VAL A 110 -4.47 -10.37 -5.63
CA VAL A 110 -5.80 -10.98 -5.40
C VAL A 110 -6.30 -11.63 -6.69
N ASP A 111 -6.30 -10.87 -7.80
CA ASP A 111 -6.71 -11.32 -9.14
C ASP A 111 -5.94 -12.58 -9.57
N ALA A 112 -4.61 -12.56 -9.42
CA ALA A 112 -3.78 -13.68 -9.86
C ALA A 112 -3.89 -14.91 -8.92
N HIS A 113 -4.14 -14.71 -7.63
CA HIS A 113 -4.41 -15.83 -6.72
C HIS A 113 -5.74 -16.51 -7.06
N ASP A 114 -6.77 -15.70 -7.27
CA ASP A 114 -8.13 -16.17 -7.50
C ASP A 114 -8.29 -16.86 -8.87
N ASN A 115 -7.58 -16.37 -9.89
CA ASN A 115 -7.48 -17.03 -11.19
C ASN A 115 -6.46 -18.19 -11.23
N GLY A 116 -5.85 -18.57 -10.10
CA GLY A 116 -4.93 -19.71 -10.00
C GLY A 116 -3.59 -19.54 -10.75
N ILE A 117 -3.14 -18.30 -10.94
CA ILE A 117 -1.90 -17.94 -11.65
C ILE A 117 -0.69 -17.95 -10.72
N ILE A 118 -0.89 -17.66 -9.42
CA ILE A 118 0.20 -17.58 -8.44
C ILE A 118 0.63 -18.97 -7.97
N THR A 119 1.94 -19.22 -7.97
CA THR A 119 2.56 -20.34 -7.25
C THR A 119 2.75 -19.97 -5.78
N GLN A 120 2.33 -20.83 -4.87
CA GLN A 120 2.53 -20.63 -3.44
C GLN A 120 4.00 -20.88 -3.06
N GLU A 121 4.62 -19.93 -2.38
CA GLU A 121 5.96 -20.07 -1.81
C GLU A 121 5.88 -20.37 -0.31
N ASP A 122 6.65 -21.37 0.16
CA ASP A 122 6.70 -21.75 1.57
C ASP A 122 7.10 -20.56 2.46
N GLY A 123 6.36 -20.36 3.55
CA GLY A 123 6.60 -19.25 4.49
C GLY A 123 6.02 -17.91 4.06
N THR A 124 5.29 -17.84 2.94
CA THR A 124 4.60 -16.62 2.48
C THR A 124 3.09 -16.73 2.66
N MET A 125 2.44 -15.61 2.98
CA MET A 125 0.98 -15.48 2.95
C MET A 125 0.61 -14.25 2.10
N THR A 126 -0.24 -14.48 1.10
CA THR A 126 -0.85 -13.38 0.32
C THR A 126 -2.04 -12.80 1.06
N LEU A 127 -2.57 -11.65 0.60
CA LEU A 127 -3.83 -11.13 1.14
C LEU A 127 -4.96 -12.15 1.06
N SER A 128 -5.04 -12.92 -0.04
CA SER A 128 -6.00 -14.02 -0.19
C SER A 128 -5.86 -15.10 0.86
N HIS A 129 -4.64 -15.45 1.27
CA HIS A 129 -4.43 -16.38 2.39
C HIS A 129 -4.90 -15.78 3.72
N VAL A 130 -4.64 -14.51 3.98
CA VAL A 130 -5.08 -13.82 5.21
C VAL A 130 -6.60 -13.78 5.27
N VAL A 131 -7.26 -13.35 4.20
CA VAL A 131 -8.73 -13.33 4.09
C VAL A 131 -9.31 -14.73 4.25
N SER A 132 -8.73 -15.73 3.58
CA SER A 132 -9.15 -17.13 3.74
C SER A 132 -9.07 -17.59 5.19
N GLY A 133 -8.13 -17.07 5.99
CA GLY A 133 -7.96 -17.38 7.41
C GLY A 133 -9.12 -16.92 8.30
N TYR A 134 -9.96 -15.98 7.84
CA TYR A 134 -11.16 -15.57 8.56
C TYR A 134 -12.33 -16.55 8.39
N ASN A 135 -12.34 -17.36 7.33
CA ASN A 135 -13.41 -18.34 7.12
C ASN A 135 -13.55 -19.29 8.33
N THR A 136 -14.77 -19.75 8.58
CA THR A 136 -15.04 -20.66 9.70
C THR A 136 -14.27 -21.98 9.52
N ILE A 137 -13.58 -22.42 10.57
CA ILE A 137 -12.88 -23.71 10.59
C ILE A 137 -13.88 -24.87 10.54
N ASP A 138 -15.00 -24.73 11.25
CA ASP A 138 -16.09 -25.69 11.24
C ASP A 138 -16.93 -25.55 9.95
N GLY A 139 -16.97 -26.62 9.15
CA GLY A 139 -17.81 -26.70 7.96
C GLY A 139 -19.31 -26.65 8.26
N GLY A 140 -19.72 -26.98 9.48
CA GLY A 140 -21.09 -26.94 9.98
C GLY A 140 -21.53 -25.59 10.56
N ALA A 141 -20.67 -24.56 10.53
CA ALA A 141 -21.03 -23.24 11.05
C ALA A 141 -22.29 -22.68 10.38
N SER A 142 -23.12 -21.99 11.18
CA SER A 142 -24.34 -21.34 10.69
C SER A 142 -24.02 -20.22 9.71
N SER A 143 -25.00 -19.84 8.88
CA SER A 143 -24.84 -18.72 7.95
C SER A 143 -24.52 -17.42 8.69
N GLU A 144 -25.16 -17.16 9.83
CA GLU A 144 -24.89 -15.97 10.66
C GLU A 144 -23.44 -15.91 11.14
N THR A 145 -22.85 -17.07 11.46
CA THR A 145 -21.45 -17.15 11.91
C THR A 145 -20.49 -16.91 10.75
N LYS A 146 -20.79 -17.47 9.56
CA LYS A 146 -20.01 -17.22 8.34
C LYS A 146 -20.10 -15.76 7.90
N ASP A 147 -21.25 -15.13 8.07
CA ASP A 147 -21.47 -13.72 7.76
C ASP A 147 -20.72 -12.80 8.72
N ALA A 148 -20.75 -13.09 10.02
CA ALA A 148 -19.92 -12.36 10.98
C ALA A 148 -18.43 -12.42 10.60
N LYS A 149 -17.93 -13.58 10.17
CA LYS A 149 -16.55 -13.74 9.70
C LYS A 149 -16.23 -13.02 8.40
N PHE A 150 -17.18 -12.97 7.47
CA PHE A 150 -17.05 -12.14 6.28
C PHE A 150 -16.90 -10.66 6.65
N TYR A 151 -17.71 -10.15 7.59
CA TYR A 151 -17.61 -8.76 8.02
C TYR A 151 -16.28 -8.46 8.75
N GLU A 152 -15.75 -9.38 9.54
CA GLU A 152 -14.40 -9.23 10.12
C GLU A 152 -13.31 -9.13 9.04
N ALA A 153 -13.39 -9.96 7.99
CA ALA A 153 -12.47 -9.89 6.85
C ALA A 153 -12.64 -8.60 6.03
N LEU A 154 -13.89 -8.16 5.82
CA LEU A 154 -14.22 -6.92 5.14
C LEU A 154 -13.66 -5.70 5.88
N ASP A 155 -13.83 -5.63 7.20
CA ASP A 155 -13.31 -4.53 8.01
C ASP A 155 -11.77 -4.49 7.97
N PHE A 156 -11.11 -5.66 7.96
CA PHE A 156 -9.67 -5.75 7.78
C PHE A 156 -9.22 -5.21 6.41
N VAL A 157 -9.82 -5.70 5.32
CA VAL A 157 -9.45 -5.26 3.95
C VAL A 157 -9.77 -3.77 3.74
N TYR A 158 -10.92 -3.29 4.24
CA TYR A 158 -11.26 -1.87 4.23
C TYR A 158 -10.21 -1.04 4.96
N GLY A 159 -9.77 -1.45 6.15
CA GLY A 159 -8.72 -0.75 6.90
C GLY A 159 -7.37 -0.71 6.18
N VAL A 160 -7.01 -1.74 5.42
CA VAL A 160 -5.81 -1.75 4.56
C VAL A 160 -5.95 -0.72 3.44
N ILE A 161 -7.08 -0.70 2.75
CA ILE A 161 -7.37 0.24 1.65
C ILE A 161 -7.36 1.68 2.16
N GLU A 162 -8.06 1.95 3.27
CA GLU A 162 -8.12 3.28 3.90
C GLU A 162 -6.72 3.76 4.26
N ARG A 163 -5.90 2.91 4.90
CA ARG A 163 -4.53 3.28 5.27
C ARG A 163 -3.62 3.56 4.07
N LEU A 164 -3.76 2.80 2.98
CA LEU A 164 -3.02 3.05 1.75
C LEU A 164 -3.37 4.42 1.16
N ARG A 165 -4.67 4.76 1.10
CA ARG A 165 -5.13 6.07 0.63
C ARG A 165 -4.62 7.20 1.52
N GLU A 166 -4.79 7.09 2.84
CA GLU A 166 -4.29 8.11 3.79
C GLU A 166 -2.79 8.34 3.65
N GLY A 167 -2.02 7.25 3.51
CA GLY A 167 -0.56 7.33 3.31
C GLY A 167 -0.21 8.05 2.01
N TYR A 168 -0.91 7.72 0.93
CA TYR A 168 -0.74 8.35 -0.37
C TYR A 168 -1.11 9.85 -0.38
N GLU A 169 -2.25 10.20 0.21
CA GLU A 169 -2.69 11.59 0.36
C GLU A 169 -1.71 12.40 1.20
N TYR A 170 -1.19 11.81 2.28
CA TYR A 170 -0.17 12.45 3.11
C TYR A 170 1.15 12.65 2.34
N ALA A 171 1.61 11.66 1.57
CA ALA A 171 2.77 11.79 0.70
C ALA A 171 2.59 12.93 -0.33
N LYS A 172 1.44 12.97 -1.01
CA LYS A 172 1.07 14.07 -1.92
C LYS A 172 1.06 15.43 -1.24
N SER A 173 0.55 15.51 -0.01
CA SER A 173 0.55 16.77 0.76
C SER A 173 1.95 17.30 1.05
N CYS A 174 2.95 16.42 1.04
CA CYS A 174 4.35 16.76 1.26
C CYS A 174 5.11 17.12 -0.03
N HIS A 175 4.49 16.98 -1.19
CA HIS A 175 5.13 17.16 -2.49
C HIS A 175 5.73 18.56 -2.66
N SER A 176 5.05 19.62 -2.20
CA SER A 176 5.58 20.99 -2.28
C SER A 176 6.84 21.17 -1.45
N VAL A 177 6.87 20.64 -0.22
CA VAL A 177 8.02 20.72 0.68
C VAL A 177 9.23 19.98 0.10
N VAL A 178 9.00 18.83 -0.54
CA VAL A 178 10.07 18.08 -1.23
C VAL A 178 10.56 18.85 -2.46
N ALA A 179 9.66 19.41 -3.27
CA ALA A 179 10.00 20.21 -4.44
C ALA A 179 10.82 21.45 -4.07
N GLU A 180 10.46 22.15 -2.98
CA GLU A 180 11.20 23.31 -2.47
C GLU A 180 12.63 22.93 -2.09
N GLN A 181 12.82 21.80 -1.40
CA GLN A 181 14.17 21.31 -1.07
C GLN A 181 14.97 20.89 -2.30
N MET A 182 14.33 20.20 -3.27
CA MET A 182 14.98 19.83 -4.53
C MET A 182 15.36 21.04 -5.37
N ALA A 183 14.58 22.13 -5.34
CA ALA A 183 14.89 23.35 -6.08
C ALA A 183 16.20 24.03 -5.64
N LEU A 184 16.69 23.75 -4.43
CA LEU A 184 18.00 24.19 -3.96
C LEU A 184 19.16 23.50 -4.71
N SER A 185 18.89 22.35 -5.34
CA SER A 185 19.85 21.56 -6.12
C SER A 185 21.12 21.18 -5.35
N GLU A 186 20.99 21.03 -4.03
CA GLU A 186 22.09 20.61 -3.16
C GLU A 186 22.30 19.08 -3.22
N ARG A 187 23.47 18.62 -2.74
CA ARG A 187 23.78 17.19 -2.60
C ARG A 187 23.03 16.53 -1.43
N PHE A 188 22.09 17.23 -0.80
CA PHE A 188 21.29 16.76 0.31
C PHE A 188 19.94 17.48 0.37
N LEU A 189 19.01 16.96 1.16
CA LEU A 189 17.73 17.60 1.49
C LEU A 189 17.59 17.71 3.02
N ILE A 190 17.06 18.82 3.53
CA ILE A 190 16.82 18.99 4.97
C ILE A 190 15.34 19.27 5.20
N PHE A 191 14.69 18.46 6.04
CA PHE A 191 13.33 18.68 6.48
C PHE A 191 13.29 18.97 7.98
N ASP A 192 12.57 20.03 8.38
CA ASP A 192 12.37 20.38 9.79
C ASP A 192 11.29 19.54 10.49
N ALA A 193 10.57 18.73 9.72
CA ALA A 193 9.60 17.75 10.20
C ALA A 193 9.89 16.38 9.56
N ALA A 194 9.35 15.31 10.16
CA ALA A 194 9.39 14.00 9.54
C ALA A 194 8.43 14.01 8.34
N VAL A 195 8.99 13.81 7.14
CA VAL A 195 8.25 13.89 5.87
C VAL A 195 8.42 12.59 5.09
N PRO A 196 7.35 12.00 4.50
CA PRO A 196 7.46 10.93 3.51
C PRO A 196 8.05 11.48 2.21
N TRP A 197 9.36 11.64 2.17
CA TRP A 197 10.06 12.32 1.07
C TRP A 197 10.31 11.43 -0.15
N GLN A 198 10.43 10.11 0.03
CA GLN A 198 11.02 9.24 -0.99
C GLN A 198 10.17 9.17 -2.26
N GLU A 199 8.87 8.92 -2.14
CA GLU A 199 7.95 8.87 -3.29
C GLU A 199 7.86 10.22 -4.01
N PRO A 200 7.52 11.36 -3.35
CA PRO A 200 7.52 12.67 -4.03
C PRO A 200 8.87 13.03 -4.64
N PHE A 201 10.00 12.68 -4.01
CA PHE A 201 11.33 12.94 -4.56
C PHE A 201 11.52 12.27 -5.91
N PHE A 202 11.12 11.00 -6.07
CA PHE A 202 11.28 10.30 -7.33
C PHE A 202 10.26 10.71 -8.40
N GLU A 203 9.02 11.03 -8.02
CA GLU A 203 8.02 11.61 -8.93
C GLU A 203 8.51 12.95 -9.53
N LEU A 204 9.19 13.76 -8.72
CA LEU A 204 9.79 15.03 -9.11
C LEU A 204 11.09 14.92 -9.92
N GLY A 205 11.44 13.72 -10.41
CA GLY A 205 12.66 13.50 -11.18
C GLY A 205 13.91 13.26 -10.32
N GLY A 206 13.73 12.83 -9.06
CA GLY A 206 14.80 12.56 -8.10
C GLY A 206 15.87 11.58 -8.59
N LYS A 207 15.56 10.75 -9.60
CA LYS A 207 16.54 9.88 -10.24
C LYS A 207 17.75 10.66 -10.78
N GLU A 208 17.52 11.81 -11.41
CA GLU A 208 18.57 12.65 -11.99
C GLU A 208 19.04 13.77 -11.03
N HIS A 209 18.39 13.91 -9.88
CA HIS A 209 18.71 14.94 -8.89
C HIS A 209 20.06 14.65 -8.18
N PRO A 210 20.89 15.66 -7.86
CA PRO A 210 22.22 15.46 -7.26
C PRO A 210 22.19 15.04 -5.78
N ALA A 211 21.01 15.06 -5.15
CA ALA A 211 20.89 14.75 -3.72
C ALA A 211 21.32 13.31 -3.40
N LEU A 212 22.11 13.18 -2.35
CA LEU A 212 22.67 11.91 -1.86
C LEU A 212 22.16 11.54 -0.48
N PHE A 213 21.74 12.54 0.31
CA PHE A 213 21.34 12.35 1.69
C PHE A 213 20.08 13.15 2.04
N VAL A 214 19.33 12.66 3.03
CA VAL A 214 18.23 13.38 3.67
C VAL A 214 18.50 13.51 5.16
N VAL A 215 18.33 14.72 5.70
CA VAL A 215 18.36 15.02 7.13
C VAL A 215 16.98 15.43 7.60
N MET A 216 16.43 14.73 8.60
CA MET A 216 15.12 15.09 9.17
C MET A 216 14.94 14.54 10.59
N PRO A 217 14.00 15.06 11.40
CA PRO A 217 13.74 14.50 12.73
C PRO A 217 13.14 13.08 12.67
N CYS A 218 13.35 12.30 13.73
CA CYS A 218 12.83 10.95 13.94
C CYS A 218 12.81 10.64 15.44
N ASP A 219 11.63 10.41 16.04
CA ASP A 219 11.46 9.98 17.43
C ASP A 219 12.26 10.81 18.48
N GLY A 220 12.14 12.14 18.40
CA GLY A 220 12.86 13.06 19.29
C GLY A 220 14.37 13.16 19.05
N LYS A 221 14.85 12.55 17.97
CA LYS A 221 16.24 12.58 17.47
C LYS A 221 16.24 13.07 16.02
N TRP A 222 17.39 12.99 15.38
CA TRP A 222 17.59 13.35 13.97
C TRP A 222 18.21 12.18 13.22
N LYS A 223 17.75 11.95 12.00
CA LYS A 223 18.30 10.93 11.12
C LYS A 223 19.00 11.57 9.92
N LEU A 224 20.11 10.96 9.53
CA LEU A 224 20.79 11.16 8.26
C LEU A 224 20.64 9.86 7.47
N ARG A 225 19.99 9.90 6.32
CA ARG A 225 19.70 8.72 5.49
C ARG A 225 20.26 8.92 4.09
N GLY A 226 20.92 7.90 3.54
CA GLY A 226 21.31 7.88 2.13
C GLY A 226 20.10 7.73 1.21
N ILE A 227 20.12 8.44 0.09
CA ILE A 227 19.09 8.39 -0.95
C ILE A 227 19.42 7.23 -1.90
N PRO A 228 18.45 6.36 -2.26
CA PRO A 228 18.69 5.29 -3.22
C PRO A 228 18.83 5.81 -4.67
N PRO A 229 19.43 5.03 -5.59
CA PRO A 229 19.50 5.41 -7.00
C PRO A 229 18.10 5.52 -7.66
N SER A 230 17.20 4.59 -7.33
CA SER A 230 15.79 4.59 -7.73
C SER A 230 14.85 4.25 -6.56
N TYR A 231 13.54 4.43 -6.75
CA TYR A 231 12.54 4.20 -5.71
C TYR A 231 12.55 2.77 -5.14
N ASN A 232 12.84 1.77 -5.98
CA ASN A 232 12.79 0.35 -5.62
C ASN A 232 14.14 -0.24 -5.21
N ASP A 233 15.22 0.56 -5.22
CA ASP A 233 16.55 0.07 -4.86
C ASP A 233 16.73 0.01 -3.34
N MET A 234 17.30 -1.10 -2.88
CA MET A 234 17.66 -1.29 -1.47
C MET A 234 19.01 -0.65 -1.12
N GLU A 235 19.85 -0.39 -2.12
CA GLU A 235 21.13 0.27 -1.96
C GLU A 235 20.99 1.80 -1.95
N VAL A 236 21.97 2.49 -1.38
CA VAL A 236 22.03 3.96 -1.40
C VAL A 236 23.08 4.43 -2.39
N ARG A 237 22.87 5.61 -2.99
CA ARG A 237 23.84 6.26 -3.89
C ARG A 237 25.23 6.32 -3.25
N VAL A 238 25.25 6.63 -1.95
CA VAL A 238 26.46 6.76 -1.15
C VAL A 238 26.24 6.12 0.22
N PRO A 239 26.94 5.03 0.54
CA PRO A 239 26.89 4.45 1.87
C PRO A 239 27.72 5.27 2.87
N PHE A 240 27.32 5.24 4.15
CA PHE A 240 28.14 5.71 5.26
C PHE A 240 29.51 4.99 5.32
N PRO A 241 30.51 5.56 6.00
CA PRO A 241 31.83 4.94 6.16
C PRO A 241 31.74 3.52 6.73
N GLU A 242 32.57 2.61 6.23
CA GLU A 242 32.67 1.23 6.75
C GLU A 242 32.98 1.22 8.25
N SER A 243 33.79 2.17 8.72
CA SER A 243 34.13 2.30 10.13
C SER A 243 32.93 2.63 11.03
N TRP A 244 31.80 3.11 10.49
CA TRP A 244 30.58 3.38 11.26
C TRP A 244 29.63 2.17 11.30
N ALA A 245 29.84 1.17 10.44
CA ALA A 245 28.87 0.12 10.19
C ALA A 245 28.54 -0.68 11.48
N GLY A 246 27.28 -0.58 11.92
CA GLY A 246 26.78 -1.32 13.08
C GLY A 246 27.16 -0.74 14.44
N LEU A 247 27.88 0.39 14.48
CA LEU A 247 28.30 1.00 15.74
C LEU A 247 27.13 1.71 16.45
N LEU A 248 27.16 1.64 17.78
CA LEU A 248 26.13 2.16 18.69
C LEU A 248 26.75 3.09 19.73
N GLY A 249 26.05 4.19 20.03
CA GLY A 249 26.37 5.09 21.13
C GLY A 249 27.82 5.55 21.14
N ASP A 250 28.53 5.20 22.21
CA ASP A 250 29.87 5.68 22.53
C ASP A 250 30.91 5.27 21.47
N GLU A 251 30.85 4.03 20.98
CA GLU A 251 31.75 3.53 19.92
C GLU A 251 31.61 4.37 18.64
N LEU A 252 30.38 4.66 18.22
CA LEU A 252 30.16 5.50 17.05
C LEU A 252 30.64 6.93 17.30
N ARG A 253 30.43 7.49 18.50
CA ARG A 253 30.92 8.84 18.83
C ARG A 253 32.44 8.92 18.76
N GLU A 254 33.15 7.91 19.28
CA GLU A 254 34.61 7.86 19.25
C GLU A 254 35.15 7.74 17.82
N VAL A 255 34.56 6.86 17.00
CA VAL A 255 35.03 6.62 15.63
C VAL A 255 34.64 7.75 14.67
N SER A 256 33.45 8.34 14.83
CA SER A 256 33.00 9.45 13.99
C SER A 256 33.56 10.80 14.43
N GLY A 257 33.92 10.95 15.70
CA GLY A 257 34.25 12.24 16.31
C GLY A 257 33.04 13.16 16.47
N ILE A 258 31.81 12.66 16.32
CA ILE A 258 30.59 13.48 16.32
C ILE A 258 29.88 13.37 17.68
N PRO A 259 29.86 14.45 18.48
CA PRO A 259 29.07 14.48 19.69
C PRO A 259 27.59 14.24 19.39
N GLY A 260 26.96 13.34 20.15
CA GLY A 260 25.55 13.02 19.97
C GLY A 260 25.24 11.98 18.90
N ALA A 261 26.23 11.29 18.32
CA ALA A 261 25.97 10.09 17.53
C ALA A 261 25.28 9.01 18.38
N VAL A 262 24.27 8.35 17.81
CA VAL A 262 23.43 7.34 18.49
C VAL A 262 23.61 5.96 17.89
N PHE A 263 23.56 5.84 16.56
CA PHE A 263 23.65 4.56 15.87
C PHE A 263 23.91 4.75 14.37
N CYS A 264 24.62 3.83 13.74
CA CYS A 264 24.69 3.69 12.29
C CYS A 264 24.39 2.24 11.89
N HIS A 265 23.44 2.05 10.96
CA HIS A 265 23.06 0.72 10.51
C HIS A 265 24.23 -0.01 9.84
N LYS A 266 24.35 -1.33 10.04
CA LYS A 266 25.40 -2.15 9.42
C LYS A 266 25.42 -2.10 7.88
N GLY A 267 24.24 -1.88 7.30
CA GLY A 267 24.06 -1.67 5.86
C GLY A 267 24.38 -0.25 5.38
N LYS A 268 24.84 0.63 6.27
CA LYS A 268 25.38 1.97 5.95
C LYS A 268 24.43 2.90 5.20
N PHE A 269 23.11 2.68 5.30
CA PHE A 269 22.09 3.52 4.65
C PHE A 269 21.43 4.52 5.60
N ILE A 270 21.52 4.33 6.93
CA ILE A 270 20.94 5.25 7.92
C ILE A 270 21.82 5.40 9.17
N ALA A 271 21.93 6.63 9.66
CA ALA A 271 22.55 6.97 10.93
C ALA A 271 21.64 7.92 11.74
N ILE A 272 21.68 7.81 13.07
CA ILE A 272 20.83 8.53 14.01
C ILE A 272 21.69 9.36 14.96
N PHE A 273 21.25 10.59 15.23
CA PHE A 273 21.93 11.59 16.03
C PHE A 273 20.96 12.25 17.02
N LYS A 274 21.45 12.70 18.17
CA LYS A 274 20.61 13.32 19.21
C LYS A 274 20.01 14.66 18.77
N THR A 275 20.72 15.44 17.96
CA THR A 275 20.31 16.80 17.57
C THR A 275 20.51 17.03 16.07
N LYS A 276 19.91 18.12 15.56
CA LYS A 276 20.06 18.54 14.16
C LYS A 276 21.53 18.82 13.84
N GLU A 277 22.20 19.52 14.74
CA GLU A 277 23.59 19.95 14.58
C GLU A 277 24.54 18.75 14.45
N ALA A 278 24.31 17.70 15.24
CA ALA A 278 25.07 16.46 15.14
C ALA A 278 24.82 15.73 13.81
N ALA A 279 23.58 15.72 13.31
CA ALA A 279 23.26 15.15 12.01
C ALA A 279 23.89 15.95 10.86
N LEU A 280 23.93 17.28 10.95
CA LEU A 280 24.58 18.15 9.97
C LEU A 280 26.11 18.00 9.99
N ALA A 281 26.73 17.89 11.17
CA ALA A 281 28.15 17.57 11.28
C ALA A 281 28.49 16.22 10.63
N ALA A 282 27.60 15.23 10.76
CA ALA A 282 27.74 13.95 10.08
C ALA A 282 27.59 14.06 8.57
N LEU A 283 26.63 14.85 8.10
CA LEU A 283 26.44 15.15 6.68
C LEU A 283 27.71 15.78 6.08
N ASP A 284 28.26 16.79 6.74
CA ASP A 284 29.50 17.45 6.31
C ASP A 284 30.67 16.47 6.27
N TYR A 285 30.80 15.59 7.28
CA TYR A 285 31.83 14.57 7.30
C TYR A 285 31.76 13.65 6.08
N VAL A 286 30.56 13.17 5.73
CA VAL A 286 30.40 12.21 4.64
C VAL A 286 30.53 12.86 3.26
N LEU A 287 30.02 14.08 3.08
CA LEU A 287 30.15 14.81 1.83
C LEU A 287 31.60 15.16 1.51
N ASN A 288 32.40 15.52 2.53
CA ASN A 288 33.82 15.83 2.35
C ASN A 288 34.67 14.59 2.06
N LYS A 289 34.29 13.43 2.59
CA LYS A 289 34.96 12.15 2.29
C LYS A 289 34.76 11.67 0.86
N GLU A 290 33.68 12.09 0.20
CA GLU A 290 33.44 11.77 -1.21
C GLU A 290 34.17 12.66 -2.21
N CYS A 291 34.65 13.84 -1.78
CA CYS A 291 35.46 14.72 -2.62
C CYS A 291 36.93 14.31 -2.69
N LEU A 292 37.29 13.17 -2.07
CA LEU A 292 38.62 12.55 -2.04
C LEU A 292 38.60 11.20 -2.77
#